data_AF-A0A2R4P2Y9-F1
#
_entry.id   AF-A0A2R4P2Y9-F1
#
_cell.length_a   1.000
_cell.length_b   1.000
_cell.length_c   1.000
_cell.angle_alpha   90.00
_cell.angle_beta   90.00
_cell.angle_gamma   90.00
#
_symmetry.space_group_name_H-M   'P 1'
#
loop_
_entity.id
_entity.type
_entity.pdbx_description
1 polymer ?
#
loop_
_entity_poly.entity_id
_entity_poly.type
_entity_poly.pdbx_seq_one_letter_code
_entity_poly.pdbx_strand_id
1 'polypeptide(L)'
;MASILIKGSDGSFCKYEFESRSELSSIFYQSLLSKYHLAGRVIKCGCNPKKELWMSVVSRGGLFLRTFPKITQTHEDECIFSNTASELYDEETQTYSLSLFKEPTKSEADENSSNAMKRIMAKATTFNSFCIDWISSANAFAFNIANKGNDRYIQNYTYENFRYGLNKSDIKISKIGSIENIKDRSDFFLFKGITFDDLTKYDDSDDDKSIAEIHFQDSKYIIKSTVKRVKIAIKRLKIFNNFIQPPYFVIASVSRNLAVRLFVCPVFFSAEKEQIAFIESENERDMARKLFAANRTFFKSVSDEHNRLSKKKFPYFRSQYRPDFFVFGEGNILVVELSGFDTQEYIDQLKDKEKDYRQIVNFNQNKEITFSYKRVNALTNQVEVAFEPRK
;
A
#
# COMPACT_ATOMS: atom_id res chain seq x y z
N MET A 1 2.69 8.80 0.79
CA MET A 1 2.28 7.95 1.93
C MET A 1 1.55 8.80 2.96
N ALA A 2 0.50 8.28 3.58
CA ALA A 2 -0.13 8.93 4.72
C ALA A 2 0.73 8.74 5.97
N SER A 3 0.54 9.57 6.99
CA SER A 3 1.30 9.43 8.23
C SER A 3 0.58 10.01 9.44
N ILE A 4 0.97 9.52 10.61
CA ILE A 4 0.64 10.08 11.92
C ILE A 4 1.92 10.47 12.65
N LEU A 5 1.83 11.51 13.47
CA LEU A 5 2.88 12.02 14.31
C LEU A 5 2.51 11.78 15.76
N ILE A 6 3.40 11.10 16.46
CA ILE A 6 3.16 10.58 17.79
C ILE A 6 4.20 11.15 18.75
N LYS A 7 3.74 11.77 19.84
CA LYS A 7 4.60 12.45 20.80
C LYS A 7 5.28 11.46 21.74
N GLY A 8 6.61 11.34 21.66
CA GLY A 8 7.45 10.56 22.55
C GLY A 8 7.53 11.13 23.97
N SER A 9 8.11 10.34 24.87
CA SER A 9 8.32 10.71 26.28
C SER A 9 9.30 11.88 26.46
N ASP A 10 10.19 12.08 25.50
CA ASP A 10 11.13 13.21 25.43
C ASP A 10 10.49 14.48 24.84
N GLY A 11 9.20 14.42 24.48
CA GLY A 11 8.46 15.51 23.87
C GLY A 11 8.61 15.66 22.36
N SER A 12 9.48 14.86 21.72
CA SER A 12 9.65 14.83 20.26
C SER A 12 8.49 14.11 19.57
N PHE A 13 8.30 14.33 18.26
CA PHE A 13 7.30 13.58 17.49
C PHE A 13 7.98 12.52 16.61
N CYS A 14 7.58 11.27 16.77
CA CYS A 14 7.92 10.18 15.87
C CYS A 14 6.87 10.09 14.75
N LYS A 15 7.31 9.98 13.49
CA LYS A 15 6.46 9.81 12.32
C LYS A 15 6.24 8.32 12.05
N TYR A 16 4.98 7.93 11.87
CA TYR A 16 4.58 6.59 11.46
C TYR A 16 3.84 6.70 10.14
N GLU A 17 4.37 6.04 9.11
CA GLU A 17 3.85 6.09 7.75
C GLU A 17 3.02 4.85 7.43
N PHE A 18 1.97 5.03 6.64
CA PHE A 18 1.09 3.98 6.16
C PHE A 18 0.51 4.38 4.81
N GLU A 19 0.20 3.41 3.97
CA GLU A 19 -0.38 3.64 2.64
C GLU A 19 -1.91 3.67 2.67
N SER A 20 -2.51 2.93 3.59
CA SER A 20 -3.96 2.82 3.69
C SER A 20 -4.46 2.92 5.13
N ARG A 21 -5.77 3.13 5.28
CA ARG A 21 -6.40 3.18 6.61
C ARG A 21 -6.47 1.81 7.28
N SER A 22 -6.54 0.71 6.52
CA SER A 22 -6.62 -0.62 7.14
C SER A 22 -5.33 -1.00 7.89
N GLU A 23 -4.20 -0.39 7.56
CA GLU A 23 -2.95 -0.58 8.31
C GLU A 23 -3.11 -0.24 9.79
N LEU A 24 -3.93 0.75 10.12
CA LEU A 24 -4.19 1.13 11.51
C LEU A 24 -4.80 -0.02 12.34
N SER A 25 -5.41 -1.02 11.69
CA SER A 25 -5.92 -2.21 12.38
C SER A 25 -4.87 -3.27 12.64
N SER A 26 -3.62 -3.08 12.21
CA SER A 26 -2.53 -4.02 12.49
C SER A 26 -2.24 -4.08 14.00
N ILE A 27 -1.71 -5.21 14.48
CA ILE A 27 -1.35 -5.38 15.90
C ILE A 27 -0.40 -4.27 16.36
N PHE A 28 0.52 -3.85 15.48
CA PHE A 28 1.46 -2.78 15.74
C PHE A 28 0.73 -1.45 16.00
N TYR A 29 -0.12 -1.02 15.06
CA TYR A 29 -0.86 0.22 15.19
C TYR A 29 -1.88 0.16 16.32
N GLN A 30 -2.56 -0.96 16.55
CA GLN A 30 -3.47 -1.11 17.70
C GLN A 30 -2.72 -1.00 19.04
N SER A 31 -1.53 -1.61 19.17
CA SER A 31 -0.68 -1.44 20.35
C SER A 31 -0.26 0.02 20.54
N LEU A 32 0.06 0.70 19.44
CA LEU A 32 0.45 2.10 19.43
C LEU A 32 -0.72 3.00 19.86
N LEU A 33 -1.85 2.91 19.16
CA LEU A 33 -3.08 3.63 19.47
C LEU A 33 -3.55 3.38 20.91
N SER A 34 -3.39 2.17 21.44
CA SER A 34 -3.81 1.84 22.81
C SER A 34 -3.08 2.68 23.85
N LYS A 35 -1.78 2.92 23.66
CA LYS A 35 -1.01 3.77 24.57
C LYS A 35 -1.54 5.21 24.57
N TYR A 36 -1.86 5.74 23.40
CA TYR A 36 -2.35 7.12 23.26
C TYR A 36 -3.80 7.28 23.69
N HIS A 37 -4.63 6.27 23.49
CA HIS A 37 -5.98 6.26 24.03
C HIS A 37 -5.97 6.42 25.56
N LEU A 38 -5.03 5.73 26.24
CA LEU A 38 -4.86 5.80 27.69
C LEU A 38 -4.21 7.12 28.16
N ALA A 39 -3.25 7.65 27.41
CA ALA A 39 -2.42 8.78 27.85
C ALA A 39 -2.96 10.18 27.48
N GLY A 40 -3.93 10.30 26.57
CA GLY A 40 -4.41 11.64 26.14
C GLY A 40 -5.37 11.69 24.95
N ARG A 41 -5.85 10.54 24.45
CA ARG A 41 -6.81 10.39 23.34
C ARG A 41 -6.49 11.12 22.04
N VAL A 42 -5.32 11.75 21.88
CA VAL A 42 -5.00 12.50 20.66
C VAL A 42 -3.66 12.11 20.05
N ILE A 43 -3.64 12.09 18.72
CA ILE A 43 -2.46 11.88 17.88
C ILE A 43 -2.48 12.95 16.80
N LYS A 44 -1.32 13.39 16.33
CA LYS A 44 -1.23 14.42 15.28
C LYS A 44 -1.24 13.77 13.90
N CYS A 45 -1.93 14.36 12.93
CA CYS A 45 -1.89 13.95 11.54
C CYS A 45 -0.59 14.45 10.89
N GLY A 46 0.07 13.60 10.12
CA GLY A 46 1.32 13.92 9.44
C GLY A 46 1.15 14.60 8.08
N CYS A 47 -0.09 14.88 7.62
CA CYS A 47 -0.28 15.52 6.31
C CYS A 47 0.25 16.96 6.25
N ASN A 48 0.39 17.64 7.40
CA ASN A 48 1.07 18.92 7.50
C ASN A 48 1.79 19.03 8.86
N PRO A 49 3.06 18.62 8.96
CA PRO A 49 3.78 18.52 10.23
C PRO A 49 3.93 19.84 10.99
N LYS A 50 3.84 20.98 10.29
CA LYS A 50 3.94 22.32 10.90
C LYS A 50 2.62 22.78 11.53
N LYS A 51 1.49 22.29 11.04
CA LYS A 51 0.14 22.58 11.56
C LYS A 51 -0.20 21.69 12.75
N GLU A 52 -1.07 22.12 13.65
CA GLU A 52 -1.56 21.32 14.79
C GLU A 52 -2.82 20.54 14.41
N LEU A 53 -2.65 19.57 13.52
CA LEU A 53 -3.74 18.74 13.02
C LEU A 53 -3.97 17.56 13.96
N TRP A 54 -4.79 17.72 14.99
CA TRP A 54 -5.06 16.66 15.96
C TRP A 54 -6.20 15.73 15.52
N MET A 55 -6.04 14.44 15.82
CA MET A 55 -7.01 13.36 15.63
C MET A 55 -7.31 12.71 16.97
N SER A 56 -8.54 12.26 17.18
CA SER A 56 -8.95 11.51 18.35
C SER A 56 -8.71 10.01 18.16
N VAL A 57 -8.12 9.36 19.17
CA VAL A 57 -8.06 7.91 19.29
C VAL A 57 -9.32 7.42 20.01
N VAL A 58 -10.20 6.74 19.28
CA VAL A 58 -11.50 6.27 19.76
C VAL A 58 -11.46 4.75 19.91
N SER A 59 -12.21 4.20 20.88
CA SER A 59 -12.33 2.77 21.13
C SER A 59 -13.78 2.29 20.93
N ARG A 60 -14.02 1.43 19.93
CA ARG A 60 -15.27 0.68 19.70
C ARG A 60 -14.96 -0.60 18.91
N GLY A 61 -14.88 -1.76 19.59
CA GLY A 61 -14.49 -3.03 18.96
C GLY A 61 -13.02 -3.10 18.47
N GLY A 62 -12.27 -2.00 18.66
CA GLY A 62 -10.90 -1.75 18.22
C GLY A 62 -10.59 -0.26 18.37
N LEU A 63 -9.34 0.14 18.13
CA LEU A 63 -8.91 1.54 18.18
C LEU A 63 -8.79 2.14 16.79
N PHE A 64 -9.26 3.36 16.61
CA PHE A 64 -9.21 4.04 15.31
C PHE A 64 -9.01 5.56 15.47
N LEU A 65 -8.74 6.24 14.36
CA LEU A 65 -8.34 7.65 14.32
C LEU A 65 -9.41 8.50 13.65
N ARG A 66 -10.23 9.16 14.47
CA ARG A 66 -11.24 10.08 13.96
C ARG A 66 -10.71 11.51 13.95
N THR A 67 -11.11 12.31 12.97
CA THR A 67 -10.89 13.76 13.02
C THR A 67 -11.46 14.36 14.31
N PHE A 68 -10.66 15.23 14.95
CA PHE A 68 -11.07 15.86 16.21
C PHE A 68 -12.26 16.81 15.96
N PRO A 69 -13.31 16.80 16.80
CA PRO A 69 -14.60 17.45 16.52
C PRO A 69 -14.59 18.99 16.42
N LYS A 70 -13.44 19.64 16.65
CA LYS A 70 -13.24 21.08 16.45
C LYS A 70 -11.92 21.28 15.72
N ILE A 71 -11.97 21.20 14.39
CA ILE A 71 -10.82 21.49 13.53
C ILE A 71 -10.70 23.02 13.45
N THR A 72 -9.69 23.61 14.09
CA THR A 72 -9.30 25.01 13.81
C THR A 72 -8.43 25.11 12.56
N GLN A 73 -7.79 24.01 12.14
CA GLN A 73 -6.83 23.98 11.03
C GLN A 73 -7.17 22.89 10.01
N THR A 74 -7.31 23.26 8.74
CA THR A 74 -7.67 22.33 7.67
C THR A 74 -6.55 21.37 7.30
N HIS A 75 -6.91 20.08 7.19
CA HIS A 75 -6.09 19.06 6.55
C HIS A 75 -5.97 19.35 5.04
N GLU A 76 -4.93 18.81 4.42
CA GLU A 76 -4.81 18.82 2.95
C GLU A 76 -5.96 18.01 2.33
N ASP A 77 -6.44 18.42 1.15
CA ASP A 77 -7.66 17.88 0.55
C ASP A 77 -7.54 16.37 0.21
N GLU A 78 -6.33 15.95 -0.14
CA GLU A 78 -5.95 14.56 -0.42
C GLU A 78 -5.63 13.75 0.84
N CYS A 79 -5.61 14.37 2.02
CA CYS A 79 -5.33 13.66 3.26
C CYS A 79 -6.42 12.62 3.50
N ILE A 80 -6.01 11.39 3.79
CA ILE A 80 -6.96 10.32 4.09
C ILE A 80 -7.77 10.59 5.35
N PHE A 81 -7.40 11.54 6.21
CA PHE A 81 -8.20 11.96 7.36
C PHE A 81 -8.91 13.30 7.14
N SER A 82 -8.97 13.82 5.92
CA SER A 82 -9.82 14.99 5.65
C SER A 82 -11.28 14.63 5.94
N ASN A 83 -12.10 15.61 6.33
CA ASN A 83 -13.53 15.37 6.61
C ASN A 83 -14.26 14.76 5.41
N THR A 84 -13.84 15.10 4.19
CA THR A 84 -14.43 14.54 2.97
C THR A 84 -13.99 13.10 2.74
N ALA A 85 -12.74 12.76 3.03
CA ALA A 85 -12.27 11.37 2.95
C ALA A 85 -12.88 10.49 4.06
N SER A 86 -13.11 11.03 5.27
CA SER A 86 -13.68 10.25 6.39
C SER A 86 -15.10 9.78 6.13
N GLU A 87 -15.88 10.50 5.32
CA GLU A 87 -17.20 10.05 4.85
C GLU A 87 -17.14 8.85 3.88
N LEU A 88 -15.99 8.58 3.28
CA LEU A 88 -15.82 7.57 2.24
C LEU A 88 -15.29 6.22 2.76
N TYR A 89 -14.88 6.17 4.03
CA TYR A 89 -14.44 4.95 4.70
C TYR A 89 -14.87 4.99 6.16
N ASP A 90 -15.72 4.03 6.54
CA ASP A 90 -16.11 3.80 7.91
C ASP A 90 -15.03 2.98 8.61
N GLU A 91 -14.30 3.60 9.54
CA GLU A 91 -13.22 2.97 10.28
C GLU A 91 -13.71 1.95 11.30
N GLU A 92 -14.93 2.12 11.83
CA GLU A 92 -15.52 1.21 12.83
C GLU A 92 -15.91 -0.11 12.17
N THR A 93 -16.54 -0.04 11.00
CA THR A 93 -16.96 -1.25 10.26
C THR A 93 -15.95 -1.69 9.20
N GLN A 94 -14.85 -0.96 9.04
CA GLN A 94 -13.83 -1.12 7.98
C GLN A 94 -14.46 -1.23 6.59
N THR A 95 -15.46 -0.38 6.32
CA THR A 95 -16.28 -0.46 5.12
C THR A 95 -16.06 0.74 4.22
N TYR A 96 -15.66 0.47 2.98
CA TYR A 96 -15.50 1.47 1.93
C TYR A 96 -16.85 1.91 1.37
N SER A 97 -17.01 3.19 1.06
CA SER A 97 -18.24 3.69 0.45
C SER A 97 -18.37 3.23 -1.01
N LEU A 98 -19.57 2.78 -1.40
CA LEU A 98 -19.88 2.45 -2.79
C LEU A 98 -19.65 3.62 -3.77
N SER A 99 -19.75 4.86 -3.31
CA SER A 99 -19.58 6.06 -4.15
C SER A 99 -18.16 6.24 -4.69
N LEU A 100 -17.16 5.56 -4.11
CA LEU A 100 -15.76 5.60 -4.55
C LEU A 100 -15.58 5.12 -5.98
N PHE A 101 -16.37 4.14 -6.37
CA PHE A 101 -16.26 3.44 -7.64
C PHE A 101 -17.02 4.11 -8.77
N LYS A 102 -17.84 5.11 -8.46
CA LYS A 102 -18.71 5.79 -9.43
C LYS A 102 -18.04 7.03 -9.99
N GLU A 103 -18.46 7.45 -11.18
CA GLU A 103 -18.12 8.77 -11.69
C GLU A 103 -18.55 9.87 -10.72
N PRO A 104 -17.83 11.00 -10.68
CA PRO A 104 -18.38 12.21 -10.11
C PRO A 104 -19.67 12.58 -10.85
N THR A 105 -20.73 12.92 -10.14
CA THR A 105 -21.97 13.37 -10.79
C THR A 105 -21.78 14.76 -11.41
N LYS A 106 -22.61 15.14 -12.39
CA LYS A 106 -22.58 16.51 -12.96
C LYS A 106 -22.69 17.58 -11.87
N SER A 107 -23.53 17.39 -10.87
CA SER A 107 -23.60 18.28 -9.69
C SER A 107 -22.29 18.39 -8.91
N GLU A 108 -21.50 17.30 -8.82
CA GLU A 108 -20.18 17.32 -8.19
C GLU A 108 -19.09 17.93 -9.09
N ALA A 109 -19.36 18.12 -10.39
CA ALA A 109 -18.42 18.69 -11.36
C ALA A 109 -18.76 20.15 -11.74
N ASP A 110 -20.05 20.52 -11.68
CA ASP A 110 -20.60 21.83 -12.05
C ASP A 110 -20.67 22.81 -10.86
N GLU A 111 -20.46 22.31 -9.62
CA GLU A 111 -20.16 23.17 -8.49
C GLU A 111 -18.83 23.90 -8.79
N ASN A 112 -18.90 25.17 -9.19
CA ASN A 112 -17.79 26.13 -9.31
C ASN A 112 -17.02 26.38 -7.99
N SER A 113 -17.13 25.47 -7.03
CA SER A 113 -16.67 25.60 -5.67
C SER A 113 -15.43 24.73 -5.45
N SER A 114 -14.49 25.25 -4.67
CA SER A 114 -13.37 24.51 -4.10
C SER A 114 -13.80 23.15 -3.49
N ASN A 115 -15.06 22.99 -3.07
CA ASN A 115 -15.55 21.77 -2.43
C ASN A 115 -15.80 20.60 -3.39
N ALA A 116 -16.17 20.86 -4.65
CA ALA A 116 -16.33 19.82 -5.66
C ALA A 116 -14.99 19.11 -5.95
N MET A 117 -13.95 19.90 -6.19
CA MET A 117 -12.61 19.39 -6.44
C MET A 117 -12.07 18.59 -5.24
N LYS A 118 -12.34 19.06 -4.01
CA LYS A 118 -12.01 18.34 -2.77
C LYS A 118 -12.63 16.95 -2.71
N ARG A 119 -13.93 16.83 -3.04
CA ARG A 119 -14.64 15.55 -3.09
C ARG A 119 -14.06 14.61 -4.14
N ILE A 120 -13.72 15.14 -5.31
CA ILE A 120 -13.09 14.35 -6.39
C ILE A 120 -11.74 13.80 -5.93
N MET A 121 -10.89 14.64 -5.33
CA MET A 121 -9.58 14.23 -4.83
C MET A 121 -9.69 13.22 -3.68
N ALA A 122 -10.60 13.45 -2.72
CA ALA A 122 -10.85 12.50 -1.64
C ALA A 122 -11.32 11.14 -2.17
N LYS A 123 -12.27 11.10 -3.12
CA LYS A 123 -12.70 9.85 -3.78
C LYS A 123 -11.55 9.16 -4.48
N ALA A 124 -10.71 9.91 -5.20
CA ALA A 124 -9.54 9.35 -5.86
C ALA A 124 -8.60 8.74 -4.82
N THR A 125 -8.14 9.50 -3.82
CA THR A 125 -7.22 8.99 -2.80
C THR A 125 -7.78 7.77 -2.08
N THR A 126 -9.02 7.81 -1.61
CA THR A 126 -9.64 6.68 -0.91
C THR A 126 -9.83 5.46 -1.82
N PHE A 127 -10.10 5.64 -3.12
CA PHE A 127 -10.10 4.52 -4.09
C PHE A 127 -8.72 3.85 -4.20
N ASN A 128 -7.64 4.63 -4.12
CA ASN A 128 -6.29 4.06 -4.12
C ASN A 128 -6.00 3.30 -2.82
N SER A 129 -6.39 3.84 -1.66
CA SER A 129 -6.27 3.11 -0.39
C SER A 129 -7.06 1.79 -0.42
N PHE A 130 -8.25 1.78 -1.02
CA PHE A 130 -9.01 0.56 -1.28
C PHE A 130 -8.21 -0.44 -2.14
N CYS A 131 -7.58 0.02 -3.23
CA CYS A 131 -6.81 -0.84 -4.12
C CYS A 131 -5.58 -1.42 -3.43
N ILE A 132 -4.84 -0.61 -2.66
CA ILE A 132 -3.71 -1.07 -1.84
C ILE A 132 -4.19 -2.11 -0.83
N ASP A 133 -5.27 -1.84 -0.08
CA ASP A 133 -5.81 -2.80 0.88
C ASP A 133 -6.18 -4.14 0.25
N TRP A 134 -6.75 -4.09 -0.95
CA TRP A 134 -7.14 -5.27 -1.69
C TRP A 134 -5.92 -6.08 -2.14
N ILE A 135 -4.90 -5.42 -2.70
CA ILE A 135 -3.64 -6.04 -3.12
C ILE A 135 -2.89 -6.61 -1.90
N SER A 136 -2.74 -5.84 -0.84
CA SER A 136 -2.13 -6.23 0.44
C SER A 136 -2.78 -7.48 1.02
N SER A 137 -4.12 -7.52 1.03
CA SER A 137 -4.88 -8.70 1.48
C SER A 137 -4.60 -9.93 0.61
N ALA A 138 -4.62 -9.75 -0.71
CA ALA A 138 -4.33 -10.81 -1.66
C ALA A 138 -2.89 -11.32 -1.58
N ASN A 139 -1.90 -10.44 -1.41
CA ASN A 139 -0.48 -10.78 -1.26
C ASN A 139 -0.24 -11.69 -0.05
N ALA A 140 -0.71 -11.26 1.13
CA ALA A 140 -0.54 -12.05 2.35
C ALA A 140 -1.30 -13.38 2.27
N PHE A 141 -2.50 -13.38 1.69
CA PHE A 141 -3.28 -14.60 1.48
C PHE A 141 -2.56 -15.58 0.55
N ALA A 142 -2.08 -15.10 -0.60
CA ALA A 142 -1.38 -15.91 -1.60
C ALA A 142 -0.11 -16.53 -1.03
N PHE A 143 0.70 -15.76 -0.30
CA PHE A 143 1.94 -16.26 0.31
C PHE A 143 1.68 -17.32 1.40
N ASN A 144 0.64 -17.11 2.23
CA ASN A 144 0.20 -18.09 3.22
C ASN A 144 -0.29 -19.39 2.56
N ILE A 145 -1.08 -19.30 1.48
CA ILE A 145 -1.60 -20.47 0.76
C ILE A 145 -0.50 -21.26 0.07
N ALA A 146 0.39 -20.59 -0.65
CA ALA A 146 1.52 -21.23 -1.32
C ALA A 146 2.36 -22.06 -0.34
N ASN A 147 2.40 -21.66 0.93
CA ASN A 147 3.16 -22.35 1.96
C ASN A 147 2.29 -23.10 2.98
N LYS A 148 1.00 -23.34 2.74
CA LYS A 148 0.09 -23.91 3.74
C LYS A 148 0.58 -25.24 4.32
N GLY A 149 1.11 -26.13 3.48
CA GLY A 149 1.63 -27.44 3.85
C GLY A 149 3.08 -27.45 4.38
N ASN A 150 3.78 -26.32 4.33
CA ASN A 150 5.18 -26.22 4.74
C ASN A 150 5.29 -25.65 6.16
N ASP A 151 6.22 -26.14 6.97
CA ASP A 151 6.49 -25.56 8.30
C ASP A 151 7.19 -24.20 8.24
N ARG A 152 7.79 -23.86 7.10
CA ARG A 152 8.49 -22.60 6.83
C ARG A 152 8.01 -22.00 5.51
N TYR A 153 8.32 -20.73 5.26
CA TYR A 153 8.12 -20.12 3.94
C TYR A 153 9.28 -20.51 3.03
N ILE A 154 9.02 -21.42 2.10
CA ILE A 154 10.02 -21.98 1.16
C ILE A 154 9.57 -21.89 -0.30
N GLN A 155 8.38 -21.32 -0.55
CA GLN A 155 7.84 -21.11 -1.90
C GLN A 155 7.37 -19.67 -2.05
N ASN A 156 7.70 -19.06 -3.19
CA ASN A 156 7.01 -17.86 -3.64
C ASN A 156 5.61 -18.23 -4.14
N TYR A 157 4.65 -17.32 -3.99
CA TYR A 157 3.33 -17.51 -4.58
C TYR A 157 3.36 -17.22 -6.09
N THR A 158 2.49 -17.88 -6.85
CA THR A 158 2.32 -17.61 -8.29
C THR A 158 1.26 -16.53 -8.54
N TYR A 159 1.22 -15.99 -9.75
CA TYR A 159 0.17 -15.04 -10.15
C TYR A 159 -1.23 -15.63 -10.00
N GLU A 160 -1.43 -16.92 -10.27
CA GLU A 160 -2.68 -17.64 -10.00
C GLU A 160 -3.06 -17.58 -8.51
N ASN A 161 -2.10 -17.81 -7.59
CA ASN A 161 -2.36 -17.69 -6.16
C ASN A 161 -2.80 -16.27 -5.77
N PHE A 162 -2.15 -15.25 -6.35
CA PHE A 162 -2.51 -13.85 -6.12
C PHE A 162 -3.92 -13.52 -6.64
N ARG A 163 -4.29 -13.94 -7.86
CA ARG A 163 -5.64 -13.76 -8.41
C ARG A 163 -6.70 -14.45 -7.56
N TYR A 164 -6.40 -15.66 -7.07
CA TYR A 164 -7.27 -16.37 -6.14
C TYR A 164 -7.45 -15.58 -4.84
N GLY A 165 -6.37 -15.01 -4.29
CA GLY A 165 -6.41 -14.14 -3.12
C GLY A 165 -7.24 -12.86 -3.33
N LEU A 166 -7.16 -12.23 -4.50
CA LEU A 166 -8.01 -11.08 -4.84
C LEU A 166 -9.50 -11.43 -4.85
N ASN A 167 -9.85 -12.65 -5.25
CA ASN A 167 -11.24 -13.07 -5.20
C ASN A 167 -11.67 -13.37 -3.76
N LYS A 168 -10.78 -13.93 -2.93
CA LYS A 168 -11.08 -14.31 -1.53
C LYS A 168 -10.91 -13.22 -0.48
N SER A 169 -10.51 -12.01 -0.87
CA SER A 169 -10.32 -10.91 0.07
C SER A 169 -11.64 -10.46 0.70
N ASP A 170 -11.68 -10.29 2.01
CA ASP A 170 -12.86 -9.78 2.75
C ASP A 170 -12.88 -8.24 2.81
N ILE A 171 -12.75 -7.58 1.65
CA ILE A 171 -12.87 -6.11 1.60
C ILE A 171 -14.36 -5.75 1.54
N LYS A 172 -14.81 -4.93 2.51
CA LYS A 172 -16.21 -4.54 2.64
C LYS A 172 -16.52 -3.25 1.90
N ILE A 173 -17.64 -3.25 1.18
CA ILE A 173 -18.21 -2.10 0.48
C ILE A 173 -19.64 -1.87 0.99
N SER A 174 -19.98 -0.62 1.31
CA SER A 174 -21.30 -0.24 1.79
C SER A 174 -22.39 -0.64 0.79
N LYS A 175 -23.54 -1.12 1.31
CA LYS A 175 -24.69 -1.66 0.56
C LYS A 175 -24.44 -2.96 -0.21
N ILE A 176 -23.19 -3.30 -0.54
CA ILE A 176 -22.82 -4.51 -1.29
C ILE A 176 -22.35 -5.64 -0.37
N GLY A 177 -21.74 -5.31 0.77
CA GLY A 177 -21.10 -6.29 1.65
C GLY A 177 -19.70 -6.61 1.13
N SER A 178 -19.45 -7.84 0.70
CA SER A 178 -18.16 -8.25 0.15
C SER A 178 -17.91 -7.71 -1.27
N ILE A 179 -16.66 -7.41 -1.57
CA ILE A 179 -16.15 -7.10 -2.91
C ILE A 179 -16.53 -8.15 -3.97
N GLU A 180 -16.68 -9.41 -3.58
CA GLU A 180 -17.10 -10.50 -4.48
C GLU A 180 -18.49 -10.22 -5.10
N ASN A 181 -19.37 -9.53 -4.38
CA ASN A 181 -20.76 -9.26 -4.79
C ASN A 181 -20.90 -8.06 -5.74
N ILE A 182 -19.81 -7.39 -6.12
CA ILE A 182 -19.88 -6.10 -6.82
C ILE A 182 -20.55 -6.20 -8.19
N LYS A 183 -20.35 -7.31 -8.90
CA LYS A 183 -20.93 -7.55 -10.24
C LYS A 183 -22.45 -7.72 -10.18
N ASP A 184 -22.97 -8.31 -9.10
CA ASP A 184 -24.39 -8.64 -8.99
C ASP A 184 -25.22 -7.52 -8.36
N ARG A 185 -24.56 -6.57 -7.67
CA ARG A 185 -25.22 -5.56 -6.84
C ARG A 185 -24.89 -4.12 -7.20
N SER A 186 -24.31 -3.88 -8.38
CA SER A 186 -23.97 -2.52 -8.82
C SER A 186 -24.08 -2.31 -10.33
N ASP A 187 -24.08 -1.05 -10.72
CA ASP A 187 -24.10 -0.52 -12.09
C ASP A 187 -22.70 -0.37 -12.71
N PHE A 188 -21.70 -0.96 -12.07
CA PHE A 188 -20.31 -0.96 -12.51
C PHE A 188 -19.67 -2.32 -12.17
N PHE A 189 -18.49 -2.59 -12.69
CA PHE A 189 -17.70 -3.75 -12.30
C PHE A 189 -16.23 -3.37 -12.12
N LEU A 190 -15.49 -4.22 -11.40
CA LEU A 190 -14.06 -4.07 -11.28
C LEU A 190 -13.36 -4.97 -12.28
N PHE A 191 -12.49 -4.36 -13.08
CA PHE A 191 -11.53 -5.06 -13.91
C PHE A 191 -10.16 -5.01 -13.23
N LYS A 192 -9.38 -6.08 -13.33
CA LYS A 192 -8.02 -6.14 -12.78
C LYS A 192 -7.12 -7.03 -13.63
N GLY A 193 -5.88 -6.61 -13.89
CA GLY A 193 -4.97 -7.37 -14.76
C GLY A 193 -3.62 -6.68 -15.01
N ILE A 194 -2.72 -7.39 -15.72
CA ILE A 194 -1.39 -6.91 -16.09
C ILE A 194 -1.41 -6.22 -17.45
N THR A 195 -0.80 -5.04 -17.55
CA THR A 195 -0.55 -4.32 -18.81
C THR A 195 0.92 -3.97 -18.94
N PHE A 196 1.39 -3.86 -20.19
CA PHE A 196 2.79 -3.51 -20.52
C PHE A 196 2.83 -2.09 -21.05
N ASP A 197 2.41 -1.82 -22.29
CA ASP A 197 2.81 -0.54 -22.90
C ASP A 197 1.67 0.47 -23.05
N ASP A 198 0.43 0.12 -22.66
CA ASP A 198 -0.73 0.93 -23.03
C ASP A 198 -0.89 2.23 -22.25
N LEU A 199 -0.29 2.34 -21.07
CA LEU A 199 -0.49 3.50 -20.20
C LEU A 199 0.56 4.59 -20.42
N THR A 200 1.77 4.21 -20.81
CA THR A 200 2.94 5.11 -20.87
C THR A 200 3.05 5.87 -22.19
N LYS A 201 2.28 5.48 -23.20
CA LYS A 201 2.21 6.13 -24.52
C LYS A 201 1.48 7.48 -24.52
N TYR A 202 0.83 7.85 -23.40
CA TYR A 202 0.11 9.12 -23.28
C TYR A 202 0.91 10.13 -22.48
N ASP A 203 1.02 11.35 -23.00
CA ASP A 203 1.74 12.47 -22.38
C ASP A 203 0.85 13.72 -22.23
N ASP A 204 1.37 14.76 -21.59
CA ASP A 204 0.59 15.96 -21.29
C ASP A 204 0.02 16.68 -22.53
N SER A 205 0.54 16.41 -23.74
CA SER A 205 0.05 17.00 -25.00
C SER A 205 -1.22 16.34 -25.56
N ASP A 206 -1.53 15.10 -25.16
CA ASP A 206 -2.73 14.41 -25.64
C ASP A 206 -4.05 15.04 -25.20
N ASP A 207 -5.09 14.97 -26.04
CA ASP A 207 -6.42 15.47 -25.68
C ASP A 207 -7.06 14.63 -24.55
N ASP A 208 -7.35 15.29 -23.44
CA ASP A 208 -7.97 14.73 -22.24
C ASP A 208 -9.29 13.98 -22.50
N LYS A 209 -10.03 14.36 -23.54
CA LYS A 209 -11.32 13.76 -23.91
C LYS A 209 -11.20 12.52 -24.80
N SER A 210 -10.04 12.30 -25.41
CA SER A 210 -9.78 11.15 -26.26
C SER A 210 -9.88 9.84 -25.48
N ILE A 211 -10.24 8.76 -26.18
CA ILE A 211 -10.40 7.44 -25.58
C ILE A 211 -9.08 6.68 -25.69
N ALA A 212 -8.56 6.28 -24.52
CA ALA A 212 -7.46 5.36 -24.38
C ALA A 212 -7.99 3.93 -24.30
N GLU A 213 -7.37 3.02 -25.06
CA GLU A 213 -7.59 1.59 -24.96
C GLU A 213 -6.44 0.95 -24.16
N ILE A 214 -6.82 0.12 -23.18
CA ILE A 214 -5.92 -0.57 -22.25
C ILE A 214 -6.08 -2.06 -22.49
N HIS A 215 -5.02 -2.68 -23.01
CA HIS A 215 -4.92 -4.12 -23.24
C HIS A 215 -4.25 -4.79 -22.05
N PHE A 216 -4.65 -6.04 -21.85
CA PHE A 216 -4.23 -6.85 -20.73
C PHE A 216 -3.68 -8.16 -21.25
N GLN A 217 -2.59 -8.61 -20.64
CA GLN A 217 -1.95 -9.85 -21.04
C GLN A 217 -2.89 -11.05 -20.92
N ASP A 218 -3.63 -11.12 -19.83
CA ASP A 218 -4.42 -12.31 -19.48
C ASP A 218 -5.89 -12.21 -19.94
N SER A 219 -6.19 -11.27 -20.85
CA SER A 219 -7.57 -10.96 -21.20
C SER A 219 -7.72 -10.44 -22.63
N LYS A 220 -8.68 -11.01 -23.36
CA LYS A 220 -9.14 -10.48 -24.65
C LYS A 220 -10.00 -9.22 -24.51
N TYR A 221 -10.46 -8.90 -23.30
CA TYR A 221 -11.22 -7.68 -23.04
C TYR A 221 -10.31 -6.46 -23.07
N ILE A 222 -10.71 -5.47 -23.85
CA ILE A 222 -10.09 -4.15 -23.92
C ILE A 222 -10.88 -3.21 -23.00
N ILE A 223 -10.18 -2.58 -22.05
CA ILE A 223 -10.79 -1.56 -21.21
C ILE A 223 -10.58 -0.20 -21.85
N LYS A 224 -11.65 0.58 -21.95
CA LYS A 224 -11.61 1.95 -22.46
C LYS A 224 -11.58 2.92 -21.30
N SER A 225 -10.79 3.98 -21.38
CA SER A 225 -10.84 5.11 -20.44
C SER A 225 -10.63 6.41 -21.20
N THR A 226 -10.88 7.55 -20.57
CA THR A 226 -10.42 8.82 -21.15
C THR A 226 -8.94 8.99 -20.88
N VAL A 227 -8.21 9.61 -21.80
CA VAL A 227 -6.79 9.94 -21.63
C VAL A 227 -6.56 10.72 -20.32
N LYS A 228 -7.45 11.65 -19.95
CA LYS A 228 -7.41 12.35 -18.65
C LYS A 228 -7.27 11.41 -17.45
N ARG A 229 -8.00 10.29 -17.43
CA ARG A 229 -8.00 9.34 -16.31
C ARG A 229 -6.72 8.51 -16.31
N VAL A 230 -6.22 8.14 -17.48
CA VAL A 230 -4.92 7.48 -17.63
C VAL A 230 -3.81 8.39 -17.11
N LYS A 231 -3.77 9.66 -17.55
CA LYS A 231 -2.82 10.69 -17.07
C LYS A 231 -2.81 10.82 -15.54
N ILE A 232 -3.99 10.89 -14.92
CA ILE A 232 -4.12 10.96 -13.46
C ILE A 232 -3.54 9.71 -12.79
N ALA A 233 -3.79 8.52 -13.35
CA ALA A 233 -3.29 7.27 -12.79
C ALA A 233 -1.77 7.14 -12.92
N ILE A 234 -1.19 7.48 -14.10
CA ILE A 234 0.25 7.34 -14.35
C ILE A 234 1.11 8.38 -13.63
N LYS A 235 0.54 9.51 -13.18
CA LYS A 235 1.26 10.49 -12.33
C LYS A 235 1.85 9.86 -11.06
N ARG A 236 1.27 8.75 -10.60
CA ARG A 236 1.73 7.98 -9.41
C ARG A 236 2.91 7.05 -9.70
N LEU A 237 3.24 6.84 -10.96
CA LEU A 237 4.36 5.99 -11.39
C LEU A 237 5.70 6.75 -11.40
N LYS A 238 5.74 7.97 -10.83
CA LYS A 238 6.95 8.77 -10.69
C LYS A 238 7.32 8.88 -9.21
N ILE A 239 8.53 8.43 -8.86
CA ILE A 239 9.12 8.60 -7.53
C ILE A 239 10.43 9.36 -7.68
N PHE A 240 10.59 10.49 -6.97
CA PHE A 240 11.75 11.39 -7.08
C PHE A 240 12.12 11.73 -8.54
N ASN A 241 11.11 12.03 -9.37
CA ASN A 241 11.22 12.27 -10.82
C ASN A 241 11.63 11.06 -11.68
N ASN A 242 11.86 9.90 -11.10
CA ASN A 242 12.11 8.67 -11.84
C ASN A 242 10.78 7.97 -12.16
N PHE A 243 10.52 7.81 -13.46
CA PHE A 243 9.37 7.06 -13.93
C PHE A 243 9.65 5.56 -13.87
N ILE A 244 8.74 4.82 -13.24
CA ILE A 244 8.81 3.36 -13.11
C ILE A 244 8.16 2.77 -14.36
N GLN A 245 8.94 2.08 -15.16
CA GLN A 245 8.54 1.45 -16.42
C GLN A 245 7.54 0.31 -16.18
N PRO A 246 6.77 -0.12 -17.19
CA PRO A 246 5.96 -1.33 -17.09
C PRO A 246 6.78 -2.61 -16.87
N PRO A 247 6.16 -3.72 -16.45
CA PRO A 247 4.72 -3.98 -16.38
C PRO A 247 4.01 -3.36 -15.17
N TYR A 248 2.70 -3.16 -15.31
CA TYR A 248 1.81 -2.66 -14.27
C TYR A 248 0.65 -3.63 -13.99
N PHE A 249 0.28 -3.75 -12.73
CA PHE A 249 -1.01 -4.26 -12.32
C PHE A 249 -2.01 -3.10 -12.24
N VAL A 250 -3.13 -3.22 -12.95
CA VAL A 250 -4.18 -2.20 -13.02
C VAL A 250 -5.42 -2.72 -12.34
N ILE A 251 -6.10 -1.84 -11.61
CA ILE A 251 -7.47 -2.03 -11.14
C ILE A 251 -8.31 -0.89 -11.70
N ALA A 252 -9.39 -1.22 -12.40
CA ALA A 252 -10.30 -0.26 -13.00
C ALA A 252 -11.72 -0.46 -12.48
N SER A 253 -12.36 0.63 -12.07
CA SER A 253 -13.83 0.65 -11.94
C SER A 253 -14.43 1.03 -13.27
N VAL A 254 -15.27 0.16 -13.83
CA VAL A 254 -15.82 0.30 -15.18
C VAL A 254 -17.33 0.45 -15.10
N SER A 255 -17.85 1.57 -15.59
CA SER A 255 -19.28 1.82 -15.72
C SER A 255 -19.59 2.21 -17.16
N ARG A 256 -20.66 1.65 -17.73
CA ARG A 256 -21.07 1.89 -19.14
C ARG A 256 -19.91 1.69 -20.12
N ASN A 257 -19.14 0.62 -19.93
CA ASN A 257 -17.96 0.25 -20.74
C ASN A 257 -16.79 1.26 -20.73
N LEU A 258 -16.79 2.21 -19.79
CA LEU A 258 -15.70 3.15 -19.61
C LEU A 258 -15.13 3.02 -18.19
N ALA A 259 -13.80 2.95 -18.07
CA ALA A 259 -13.11 3.01 -16.80
C ALA A 259 -13.19 4.42 -16.23
N VAL A 260 -13.89 4.53 -15.10
CA VAL A 260 -14.21 5.78 -14.40
C VAL A 260 -13.22 6.08 -13.28
N ARG A 261 -12.53 5.03 -12.80
CA ARG A 261 -11.39 5.08 -11.88
C ARG A 261 -10.34 4.11 -12.37
N LEU A 262 -9.07 4.53 -12.26
CA LEU A 262 -7.91 3.73 -12.60
C LEU A 262 -6.92 3.81 -11.45
N PHE A 263 -6.51 2.64 -10.97
CA PHE A 263 -5.37 2.46 -10.07
C PHE A 263 -4.32 1.66 -10.84
N VAL A 264 -3.06 2.08 -10.73
CA VAL A 264 -1.94 1.45 -11.43
C VAL A 264 -0.81 1.28 -10.42
N CYS A 265 -0.29 0.06 -10.31
CA CYS A 265 0.83 -0.26 -9.44
C CYS A 265 1.90 -1.00 -10.25
N PRO A 266 3.16 -0.56 -10.19
CA PRO A 266 4.26 -1.28 -10.82
C PRO A 266 4.45 -2.68 -10.24
N VAL A 267 4.86 -3.60 -11.12
CA VAL A 267 5.19 -4.96 -10.72
C VAL A 267 6.46 -5.45 -11.41
N PHE A 268 7.13 -6.41 -10.81
CA PHE A 268 7.84 -7.45 -11.54
C PHE A 268 6.80 -8.49 -12.00
N PHE A 269 6.82 -8.89 -13.27
CA PHE A 269 5.94 -9.92 -13.79
C PHE A 269 6.66 -10.82 -14.81
N SER A 270 6.50 -12.14 -14.67
CA SER A 270 6.93 -13.12 -15.66
C SER A 270 5.78 -14.08 -15.93
N ALA A 271 5.18 -13.97 -17.12
CA ALA A 271 4.04 -14.79 -17.53
C ALA A 271 4.40 -16.27 -17.62
N GLU A 272 5.53 -16.58 -18.25
CA GLU A 272 6.01 -17.96 -18.46
C GLU A 272 6.22 -18.71 -17.15
N LYS A 273 6.66 -18.00 -16.10
CA LYS A 273 6.95 -18.57 -14.77
C LYS A 273 5.83 -18.30 -13.76
N GLU A 274 4.76 -17.64 -14.17
CA GLU A 274 3.69 -17.13 -13.31
C GLU A 274 4.22 -16.36 -12.07
N GLN A 275 5.30 -15.60 -12.21
CA GLN A 275 5.91 -14.87 -11.10
C GLN A 275 5.39 -13.43 -11.07
N ILE A 276 5.08 -12.94 -9.87
CA ILE A 276 4.68 -11.55 -9.65
C ILE A 276 5.28 -11.04 -8.34
N ALA A 277 5.70 -9.78 -8.32
CA ALA A 277 5.97 -9.03 -7.10
C ALA A 277 5.61 -7.56 -7.33
N PHE A 278 4.91 -6.93 -6.39
CA PHE A 278 4.60 -5.52 -6.45
C PHE A 278 5.82 -4.69 -6.07
N ILE A 279 6.10 -3.63 -6.82
CA ILE A 279 7.33 -2.85 -6.67
C ILE A 279 7.03 -1.35 -6.70
N GLU A 280 7.92 -0.59 -6.09
CA GLU A 280 7.88 0.85 -5.92
C GLU A 280 9.08 1.52 -6.61
N SER A 281 10.03 0.74 -7.15
CA SER A 281 11.13 1.27 -7.96
C SER A 281 11.72 0.24 -8.91
N GLU A 282 12.42 0.67 -9.96
CA GLU A 282 13.17 -0.25 -10.84
C GLU A 282 14.23 -1.06 -10.08
N ASN A 283 14.81 -0.48 -9.03
CA ASN A 283 15.75 -1.16 -8.15
C ASN A 283 15.11 -2.35 -7.44
N GLU A 284 13.88 -2.18 -6.94
CA GLU A 284 13.12 -3.28 -6.37
C GLU A 284 12.73 -4.33 -7.40
N ARG A 285 12.38 -3.92 -8.63
CA ARG A 285 12.12 -4.85 -9.73
C ARG A 285 13.34 -5.70 -10.05
N ASP A 286 14.52 -5.09 -10.11
CA ASP A 286 15.78 -5.79 -10.36
C ASP A 286 16.14 -6.75 -9.21
N MET A 287 15.90 -6.34 -7.95
CA MET A 287 16.07 -7.22 -6.79
C MET A 287 15.11 -8.41 -6.86
N ALA A 288 13.83 -8.19 -7.12
CA ALA A 288 12.84 -9.25 -7.29
C ALA A 288 13.25 -10.24 -8.40
N ARG A 289 13.70 -9.73 -9.56
CA ARG A 289 14.23 -10.56 -10.66
C ARG A 289 15.37 -11.46 -10.21
N LYS A 290 16.34 -10.91 -9.45
CA LYS A 290 17.49 -11.66 -8.92
C LYS A 290 17.07 -12.71 -7.91
N LEU A 291 16.14 -12.38 -6.99
CA LEU A 291 15.63 -13.31 -6.00
C LEU A 291 14.88 -14.49 -6.63
N PHE A 292 14.02 -14.20 -7.63
CA PHE A 292 13.36 -15.25 -8.41
C PHE A 292 14.35 -16.12 -9.18
N ALA A 293 15.33 -15.52 -9.87
CA ALA A 293 16.35 -16.27 -10.61
C ALA A 293 17.21 -17.17 -9.71
N ALA A 294 17.45 -16.75 -8.46
CA ALA A 294 18.17 -17.52 -7.45
C ALA A 294 17.28 -18.51 -6.66
N ASN A 295 16.01 -18.69 -7.05
CA ASN A 295 15.02 -19.50 -6.34
C ASN A 295 14.93 -19.16 -4.84
N ARG A 296 15.12 -17.88 -4.49
CA ARG A 296 14.96 -17.41 -3.11
C ARG A 296 13.50 -17.11 -2.85
N THR A 297 13.00 -17.60 -1.72
CA THR A 297 11.66 -17.25 -1.26
C THR A 297 11.71 -15.88 -0.59
N PHE A 298 10.82 -14.98 -0.98
CA PHE A 298 10.76 -13.64 -0.42
C PHE A 298 9.34 -13.12 -0.34
N PHE A 299 9.16 -12.08 0.50
CA PHE A 299 7.93 -11.34 0.62
C PHE A 299 8.24 -9.85 0.51
N LYS A 300 7.71 -9.22 -0.54
CA LYS A 300 7.72 -7.77 -0.74
C LYS A 300 6.37 -7.23 -0.31
N SER A 301 6.34 -6.57 0.84
CA SER A 301 5.13 -5.96 1.36
C SER A 301 4.84 -4.64 0.64
N VAL A 302 3.58 -4.43 0.24
CA VAL A 302 3.06 -3.15 -0.27
C VAL A 302 2.45 -2.29 0.84
N SER A 303 2.36 -2.81 2.06
CA SER A 303 1.72 -2.23 3.23
C SER A 303 2.25 -2.96 4.48
N ASP A 304 1.46 -3.01 5.56
CA ASP A 304 1.78 -3.75 6.78
C ASP A 304 1.30 -5.22 6.74
N GLU A 305 1.00 -5.77 5.55
CA GLU A 305 0.37 -7.08 5.39
C GLU A 305 1.25 -8.25 5.82
N HIS A 306 2.56 -8.04 6.00
CA HIS A 306 3.44 -9.01 6.63
C HIS A 306 2.93 -9.40 8.04
N ASN A 307 2.14 -8.54 8.70
CA ASN A 307 1.47 -8.86 9.96
C ASN A 307 0.38 -9.93 9.85
N ARG A 308 -0.15 -10.18 8.64
CA ARG A 308 -1.17 -11.21 8.33
C ARG A 308 -0.53 -12.56 7.95
N LEU A 309 0.80 -12.64 7.89
CA LEU A 309 1.51 -13.90 7.72
C LEU A 309 1.39 -14.79 8.96
N SER A 310 1.40 -16.11 8.75
CA SER A 310 1.35 -17.10 9.83
C SER A 310 2.43 -16.83 10.89
N LYS A 311 2.01 -16.61 12.15
CA LYS A 311 2.92 -16.31 13.27
C LYS A 311 3.87 -17.45 13.64
N LYS A 312 3.53 -18.69 13.25
CA LYS A 312 4.43 -19.85 13.38
C LYS A 312 5.65 -19.71 12.46
N LYS A 313 5.45 -19.16 11.26
CA LYS A 313 6.45 -19.13 10.17
C LYS A 313 7.14 -17.76 10.04
N PHE A 314 6.44 -16.71 10.44
CA PHE A 314 6.91 -15.33 10.49
C PHE A 314 6.65 -14.81 11.91
N PRO A 315 7.64 -14.85 12.82
CA PRO A 315 7.46 -14.32 14.16
C PRO A 315 7.13 -12.82 14.09
N TYR A 316 6.60 -12.28 15.18
CA TYR A 316 6.18 -10.89 15.24
C TYR A 316 7.33 -9.93 14.89
N PHE A 317 7.12 -9.11 13.85
CA PHE A 317 8.02 -8.07 13.39
C PHE A 317 7.40 -6.71 13.75
N ARG A 318 8.09 -5.94 14.58
CA ARG A 318 7.59 -4.65 15.09
C ARG A 318 8.53 -3.54 14.64
N SER A 319 8.23 -2.91 13.51
CA SER A 319 9.00 -1.79 12.99
C SER A 319 8.13 -0.57 12.80
N GLN A 320 8.73 0.61 12.91
CA GLN A 320 8.13 1.87 12.46
C GLN A 320 8.22 2.04 10.94
N TYR A 321 9.00 1.19 10.30
CA TYR A 321 9.37 1.27 8.90
C TYR A 321 9.03 -0.03 8.20
N ARG A 322 8.55 0.10 6.97
CA ARG A 322 8.39 -1.05 6.09
C ARG A 322 9.74 -1.34 5.41
N PRO A 323 10.27 -2.57 5.52
CA PRO A 323 11.43 -2.95 4.74
C PRO A 323 11.02 -3.24 3.30
N ASP A 324 11.99 -3.15 2.39
CA ASP A 324 11.72 -3.48 0.99
C ASP A 324 11.43 -4.97 0.86
N PHE A 325 12.32 -5.85 1.33
CA PHE A 325 12.10 -7.31 1.22
C PHE A 325 12.33 -8.05 2.53
N PHE A 326 11.51 -9.07 2.76
CA PHE A 326 11.84 -10.17 3.65
C PHE A 326 12.27 -11.37 2.79
N VAL A 327 13.52 -11.81 2.93
CA VAL A 327 14.04 -13.01 2.25
C VAL A 327 14.12 -14.15 3.25
N PHE A 328 13.47 -15.28 2.93
CA PHE A 328 13.32 -16.40 3.84
C PHE A 328 14.45 -17.42 3.63
N GLY A 329 15.20 -17.67 4.70
CA GLY A 329 16.18 -18.74 4.81
C GLY A 329 15.76 -19.78 5.85
N GLU A 330 16.61 -20.79 6.02
CA GLU A 330 16.44 -21.79 7.07
C GLU A 330 16.73 -21.16 8.44
N GLY A 331 15.73 -21.11 9.33
CA GLY A 331 15.88 -20.54 10.67
C GLY A 331 16.08 -19.01 10.75
N ASN A 332 16.19 -18.33 9.61
CA ASN A 332 16.46 -16.89 9.54
C ASN A 332 15.61 -16.20 8.47
N ILE A 333 15.16 -14.98 8.78
CA ILE A 333 14.53 -14.07 7.83
C ILE A 333 15.46 -12.87 7.65
N LEU A 334 15.96 -12.68 6.44
CA LEU A 334 16.79 -11.54 6.09
C LEU A 334 15.91 -10.37 5.66
N VAL A 335 15.98 -9.28 6.41
CA VAL A 335 15.40 -7.99 6.04
C VAL A 335 16.37 -7.29 5.08
N VAL A 336 15.89 -6.95 3.88
CA VAL A 336 16.67 -6.23 2.87
C VAL A 336 16.07 -4.86 2.65
N GLU A 337 16.91 -3.84 2.73
CA GLU A 337 16.60 -2.45 2.39
C GLU A 337 17.48 -2.02 1.22
N LEU A 338 16.90 -1.37 0.22
CA LEU A 338 17.60 -0.81 -0.93
C LEU A 338 17.91 0.67 -0.69
N SER A 339 19.18 1.03 -0.82
CA SER A 339 19.65 2.42 -0.81
C SER A 339 19.89 2.94 -2.23
N GLY A 340 19.94 4.26 -2.42
CA GLY A 340 20.29 4.82 -3.74
C GLY A 340 20.07 6.31 -3.94
N PHE A 341 19.35 6.97 -3.04
CA PHE A 341 19.24 8.44 -3.04
C PHE A 341 20.31 9.06 -2.16
N ASP A 342 20.75 10.26 -2.54
CA ASP A 342 21.85 11.01 -1.91
C ASP A 342 21.37 12.23 -1.10
N THR A 343 20.05 12.42 -0.97
CA THR A 343 19.51 13.53 -0.19
C THR A 343 19.72 13.30 1.31
N GLN A 344 20.06 14.36 2.04
CA GLN A 344 20.33 14.28 3.48
C GLN A 344 19.12 13.74 4.27
N GLU A 345 17.91 14.17 3.93
CA GLU A 345 16.66 13.68 4.54
C GLU A 345 16.51 12.16 4.39
N TYR A 346 16.81 11.63 3.20
CA TYR A 346 16.75 10.20 2.94
C TYR A 346 17.82 9.43 3.72
N ILE A 347 19.04 9.94 3.76
CA ILE A 347 20.16 9.33 4.51
C ILE A 347 19.83 9.25 6.00
N ASP A 348 19.24 10.31 6.57
CA ASP A 348 18.85 10.33 7.97
C ASP A 348 17.71 9.35 8.25
N GLN A 349 16.72 9.25 7.35
CA GLN A 349 15.68 8.21 7.43
C GLN A 349 16.26 6.79 7.39
N LEU A 350 17.26 6.53 6.54
CA LEU A 350 17.93 5.22 6.49
C LEU A 350 18.63 4.87 7.82
N LYS A 351 19.28 5.83 8.48
CA LYS A 351 19.91 5.60 9.79
C LYS A 351 18.87 5.27 10.87
N ASP A 352 17.73 5.94 10.85
CA ASP A 352 16.64 5.64 11.77
C ASP A 352 16.05 4.24 11.53
N LYS A 353 15.87 3.85 10.25
CA LYS A 353 15.50 2.48 9.86
C LYS A 353 16.48 1.45 10.39
N GLU A 354 17.78 1.66 10.19
CA GLU A 354 18.82 0.75 10.67
C GLU A 354 18.80 0.56 12.18
N LYS A 355 18.61 1.64 12.94
CA LYS A 355 18.50 1.60 14.40
C LYS A 355 17.28 0.78 14.84
N ASP A 356 16.14 0.97 14.18
CA ASP A 356 14.91 0.23 14.48
C ASP A 356 15.06 -1.27 14.16
N TYR A 357 15.54 -1.61 12.97
CA TYR A 357 15.78 -3.00 12.58
C TYR A 357 16.82 -3.70 13.46
N ARG A 358 17.84 -2.99 13.95
CA ARG A 358 18.81 -3.54 14.92
C ARG A 358 18.15 -3.96 16.22
N GLN A 359 17.19 -3.18 16.72
CA GLN A 359 16.42 -3.56 17.91
C GLN A 359 15.59 -4.81 17.66
N ILE A 360 15.00 -4.94 16.47
CA ILE A 360 14.22 -6.12 16.08
C ILE A 360 15.11 -7.37 15.99
N VAL A 361 16.28 -7.28 15.36
CA VAL A 361 17.25 -8.37 15.28
C VAL A 361 17.64 -8.84 16.69
N ASN A 362 18.01 -7.90 17.58
CA ASN A 362 18.38 -8.21 18.95
C ASN A 362 17.20 -8.83 19.75
N PHE A 363 15.98 -8.31 19.60
CA PHE A 363 14.80 -8.82 20.29
C PHE A 363 14.46 -10.27 19.90
N ASN A 364 14.79 -10.66 18.67
CA ASN A 364 14.48 -11.99 18.14
C ASN A 364 15.69 -12.96 18.18
N GLN A 365 16.83 -12.57 18.76
CA GLN A 365 18.08 -13.35 18.68
C GLN A 365 17.99 -14.77 19.30
N ASN A 366 17.13 -14.96 20.30
CA ASN A 366 16.95 -16.23 21.01
C ASN A 366 15.72 -17.03 20.55
N LYS A 367 15.12 -16.68 19.41
CA LYS A 367 13.93 -17.37 18.88
C LYS A 367 14.31 -18.43 17.85
N GLU A 368 13.42 -19.40 17.65
CA GLU A 368 13.56 -20.45 16.62
C GLU A 368 13.67 -19.88 15.19
N ILE A 369 13.08 -18.70 14.98
CA ILE A 369 13.19 -17.93 13.75
C ILE A 369 13.80 -16.58 14.11
N THR A 370 15.01 -16.36 13.63
CA THR A 370 15.76 -15.12 13.86
C THR A 370 15.57 -14.14 12.70
N PHE A 371 15.92 -12.87 12.92
CA PHE A 371 16.03 -11.89 11.84
C PHE A 371 17.48 -11.49 11.62
N SER A 372 17.86 -11.23 10.37
CA SER A 372 19.08 -10.51 10.00
C SER A 372 18.71 -9.29 9.16
N TYR A 373 19.66 -8.37 8.95
CA TYR A 373 19.45 -7.18 8.14
C TYR A 373 20.61 -6.93 7.18
N LYS A 374 20.28 -6.47 5.97
CA LYS A 374 21.25 -5.90 5.01
C LYS A 374 20.66 -4.67 4.32
N ARG A 375 21.49 -3.63 4.21
CA ARG A 375 21.28 -2.50 3.28
C ARG A 375 22.14 -2.69 2.05
N VAL A 376 21.51 -2.67 0.88
CA VAL A 376 22.19 -2.85 -0.40
C VAL A 376 22.05 -1.59 -1.22
N ASN A 377 23.16 -1.02 -1.67
CA ASN A 377 23.15 0.06 -2.63
C ASN A 377 22.58 -0.46 -3.94
N ALA A 378 21.45 0.09 -4.38
CA ALA A 378 20.77 -0.41 -5.56
C ALA A 378 21.52 -0.11 -6.86
N LEU A 379 22.34 0.96 -6.88
CA LEU A 379 23.14 1.33 -8.06
C LEU A 379 24.37 0.43 -8.20
N THR A 380 25.07 0.13 -7.10
CA THR A 380 26.33 -0.63 -7.13
C THR A 380 26.17 -2.11 -6.77
N ASN A 381 25.00 -2.51 -6.25
CA ASN A 381 24.73 -3.82 -5.63
C ASN A 381 25.68 -4.18 -4.47
N GLN A 382 26.38 -3.20 -3.89
CA GLN A 382 27.25 -3.43 -2.75
C GLN A 382 26.46 -3.42 -1.45
N VAL A 383 26.82 -4.33 -0.54
CA VAL A 383 26.28 -4.32 0.82
C VAL A 383 26.97 -3.20 1.59
N GLU A 384 26.21 -2.21 2.03
CA GLU A 384 26.72 -1.05 2.76
C GLU A 384 26.71 -1.30 4.27
N VAL A 385 25.65 -1.96 4.75
CA VAL A 385 25.44 -2.27 6.16
C VAL A 385 24.88 -3.67 6.27
N ALA A 386 25.38 -4.45 7.23
CA ALA A 386 24.83 -5.74 7.58
C ALA A 386 24.91 -5.96 9.09
N PHE A 387 23.90 -6.62 9.66
CA PHE A 387 23.99 -7.15 11.01
C PHE A 387 23.15 -8.40 11.17
N GLU A 388 23.66 -9.32 11.99
CA GLU A 388 23.08 -10.63 12.26
C GLU A 388 22.88 -10.80 13.78
N PRO A 389 22.04 -11.75 14.22
CA PRO A 389 21.93 -12.09 15.63
C PRO A 389 23.30 -12.41 16.23
N ARG A 390 23.56 -11.95 17.45
CA ARG A 390 24.78 -12.34 18.17
C ARG A 390 24.66 -13.82 18.53
N LYS A 391 25.60 -14.64 18.04
CA LYS A 391 25.70 -16.07 18.39
C LYS A 391 26.13 -16.26 19.83
#